data_AF-N6VRJ8-F1
#
_entry.id   AF-N6VRJ8-F1
#
_cell.length_a   1.000
_cell.length_b   1.000
_cell.length_c   1.000
_cell.angle_alpha   90.00
_cell.angle_beta   90.00
_cell.angle_gamma   90.00
#
_symmetry.space_group_name_H-M   'P 1'
#
loop_
_entity.id
_entity.type
_entity.pdbx_description
1 polymer ?
#
loop_
_entity_poly.entity_id
_entity_poly.type
_entity_poly.pdbx_seq_one_letter_code
_entity_poly.pdbx_strand_id
1 'polypeptide(L)'
;MGKVVPLTDEEKMSIVSGLRSSVPATRLVTLRRLQDLASRKPETILYLDAYDKVTLNEILTLLNHIAEYDPDEILRREAVITMEAVKKALGFKFSEVIPTCTNCGNPIDVGWDYCVNCGAEIDKMELEDIKRCPNCNKYIFETWKFCAHCKYKLREEEEVITRCPRCKRPVDPEWLVCPYCGYRLKRVNK
;
A
#
# COMPACT_ATOMS: atom_id res chain seq x y z
N MET A 1 -18.21 -15.50 -8.62
CA MET A 1 -17.93 -14.05 -8.61
C MET A 1 -18.56 -13.47 -7.35
N GLY A 2 -17.79 -13.25 -6.29
CA GLY A 2 -18.30 -12.65 -5.06
C GLY A 2 -18.71 -11.21 -5.34
N LYS A 3 -19.92 -10.81 -4.93
CA LYS A 3 -20.33 -9.41 -5.02
C LYS A 3 -19.44 -8.61 -4.07
N VAL A 4 -18.65 -7.68 -4.60
CA VAL A 4 -17.91 -6.71 -3.78
C VAL A 4 -18.96 -5.90 -3.01
N VAL A 5 -18.93 -5.98 -1.68
CA VAL A 5 -19.78 -5.16 -0.81
C VAL A 5 -18.94 -3.98 -0.34
N PRO A 6 -19.17 -2.76 -0.86
CA PRO A 6 -18.48 -1.57 -0.39
C PRO A 6 -18.90 -1.25 1.05
N LEU A 7 -18.02 -0.55 1.78
CA LEU A 7 -18.38 -0.02 3.11
C LEU A 7 -19.48 1.02 2.96
N THR A 8 -20.47 0.96 3.86
CA THR A 8 -21.46 2.03 3.98
C THR A 8 -20.83 3.28 4.59
N ASP A 9 -21.44 4.44 4.40
CA ASP A 9 -20.92 5.69 4.98
C ASP A 9 -20.91 5.66 6.52
N GLU A 10 -21.86 4.95 7.14
CA GLU A 10 -21.86 4.68 8.58
C GLU A 10 -20.64 3.85 9.02
N GLU A 11 -20.28 2.81 8.24
CA GLU A 11 -19.11 2.00 8.55
C GLU A 11 -17.81 2.78 8.40
N LYS A 12 -17.70 3.62 7.35
CA LYS A 12 -16.56 4.52 7.15
C LYS A 12 -16.41 5.49 8.33
N MET A 13 -17.50 6.18 8.70
CA MET A 13 -17.53 7.10 9.84
C MET A 13 -17.18 6.40 11.15
N SER A 14 -17.70 5.18 11.36
CA SER A 14 -17.39 4.36 12.53
C SER A 14 -15.91 4.02 12.62
N ILE A 15 -15.25 3.68 11.49
CA ILE A 15 -13.82 3.40 11.45
C ILE A 15 -13.01 4.66 11.78
N VAL A 16 -13.29 5.78 11.10
CA VAL A 16 -12.54 7.03 11.29
C VAL A 16 -12.68 7.55 12.72
N SER A 17 -13.91 7.61 13.25
CA SER A 17 -14.16 8.04 14.63
C SER A 17 -13.55 7.09 15.66
N GLY A 18 -13.56 5.79 15.40
CA GLY A 18 -12.94 4.78 16.24
C GLY A 18 -11.43 4.96 16.36
N LEU A 19 -10.73 5.25 15.24
CA LEU A 19 -9.30 5.55 15.23
C LEU A 19 -8.96 6.88 15.93
N ARG A 20 -9.83 7.89 15.82
CA ARG A 20 -9.69 9.19 16.51
C ARG A 20 -10.06 9.16 18.00
N SER A 21 -10.62 8.05 18.48
CA SER A 21 -11.14 7.97 19.85
C SER A 21 -10.06 8.22 20.90
N SER A 22 -10.38 8.98 21.94
CA SER A 22 -9.51 9.12 23.12
C SER A 22 -9.47 7.85 23.99
N VAL A 23 -10.37 6.88 23.74
CA VAL A 23 -10.48 5.64 24.50
C VAL A 23 -9.57 4.57 23.87
N PRO A 24 -8.53 4.08 24.57
CA PRO A 24 -7.58 3.10 24.02
C PRO A 24 -8.25 1.81 23.53
N ALA A 25 -9.23 1.30 24.28
CA ALA A 25 -9.97 0.10 23.91
C ALA A 25 -10.73 0.26 22.57
N THR A 26 -11.35 1.43 22.35
CA THR A 26 -12.07 1.73 21.10
C THR A 26 -11.12 1.76 19.91
N ARG A 27 -9.95 2.39 20.06
CA ARG A 27 -8.91 2.39 19.02
C ARG A 27 -8.44 0.98 18.73
N LEU A 28 -8.14 0.18 19.76
CA LEU A 28 -7.68 -1.20 19.61
C LEU A 28 -8.69 -2.07 18.84
N VAL A 29 -9.97 -2.00 19.21
CA VAL A 29 -11.05 -2.74 18.52
C VAL A 29 -11.16 -2.29 17.07
N THR A 30 -11.01 -1.00 16.80
CA THR A 30 -11.07 -0.43 15.45
C THR A 30 -9.88 -0.89 14.59
N LEU A 31 -8.67 -0.89 15.15
CA LEU A 31 -7.46 -1.43 14.50
C LEU A 31 -7.64 -2.90 14.13
N ARG A 32 -8.13 -3.73 15.06
CA ARG A 32 -8.42 -5.15 14.80
C ARG A 32 -9.49 -5.35 13.73
N ARG A 33 -10.54 -4.53 13.74
CA ARG A 33 -11.59 -4.55 12.70
C ARG A 33 -11.00 -4.24 11.32
N LEU A 34 -10.14 -3.23 11.23
CA LEU A 34 -9.44 -2.87 9.99
C LEU A 34 -8.50 -3.98 9.51
N GLN A 35 -7.74 -4.62 10.42
CA GLN A 35 -6.92 -5.79 10.10
C GLN A 35 -7.75 -6.93 9.49
N ASP A 36 -8.91 -7.24 10.09
CA ASP A 36 -9.81 -8.30 9.61
C ASP A 36 -10.39 -7.96 8.23
N LEU A 37 -10.82 -6.71 8.04
CA LEU A 37 -11.31 -6.22 6.74
C LEU A 37 -10.24 -6.35 5.66
N ALA A 38 -9.03 -5.85 5.92
CA ALA A 38 -7.93 -5.90 4.96
C ALA A 38 -7.50 -7.34 4.63
N SER A 39 -7.54 -8.25 5.61
CA SER A 39 -7.09 -9.63 5.43
C SER A 39 -8.15 -10.53 4.79
N ARG A 40 -9.43 -10.37 5.16
CA ARG A 40 -10.52 -11.25 4.71
C ARG A 40 -11.29 -10.71 3.51
N LYS A 41 -11.34 -9.39 3.35
CA LYS A 41 -12.06 -8.69 2.29
C LYS A 41 -11.20 -7.57 1.67
N PRO A 42 -10.04 -7.91 1.07
CA PRO A 42 -9.14 -6.91 0.49
C PRO A 42 -9.81 -6.07 -0.61
N GLU A 43 -10.82 -6.62 -1.31
CA GLU A 43 -11.63 -5.90 -2.28
C GLU A 43 -12.34 -4.67 -1.71
N THR A 44 -12.67 -4.68 -0.42
CA THR A 44 -13.28 -3.53 0.26
C THR A 44 -12.28 -2.38 0.38
N ILE A 45 -11.02 -2.69 0.71
CA ILE A 45 -9.95 -1.67 0.79
C ILE A 45 -9.59 -1.18 -0.62
N LEU A 46 -9.54 -2.07 -1.62
CA LEU A 46 -9.36 -1.68 -3.02
C LEU A 46 -10.50 -0.81 -3.56
N TYR A 47 -11.73 -1.04 -3.10
CA TYR A 47 -12.86 -0.18 -3.45
C TYR A 47 -12.68 1.23 -2.88
N LEU A 48 -12.19 1.36 -1.64
CA LEU A 48 -11.83 2.67 -1.09
C LEU A 48 -10.73 3.35 -1.93
N ASP A 49 -9.69 2.63 -2.35
CA ASP A 49 -8.65 3.20 -3.25
C ASP A 49 -9.24 3.67 -4.59
N ALA A 50 -10.20 2.94 -5.14
CA ALA A 50 -10.76 3.26 -6.45
C ALA A 50 -11.78 4.42 -6.39
N TYR A 51 -12.61 4.48 -5.35
CA TYR A 51 -13.81 5.33 -5.34
C TYR A 51 -13.92 6.29 -4.14
N ASP A 52 -13.14 6.09 -3.08
CA ASP A 52 -13.22 6.89 -1.86
C ASP A 52 -11.83 7.11 -1.24
N LYS A 53 -10.94 7.71 -2.03
CA LYS A 53 -9.55 7.96 -1.61
C LYS A 53 -9.46 8.90 -0.42
N VAL A 54 -10.45 9.79 -0.23
CA VAL A 54 -10.48 10.70 0.92
C VAL A 54 -10.54 9.89 2.22
N THR A 55 -11.51 8.98 2.33
CA THR A 55 -11.65 8.10 3.50
C THR A 55 -10.42 7.21 3.67
N LEU A 56 -9.91 6.63 2.58
CA LEU A 56 -8.71 5.78 2.64
C LEU A 56 -7.50 6.54 3.19
N ASN A 57 -7.23 7.74 2.65
CA ASN A 57 -6.10 8.56 3.07
C ASN A 57 -6.24 9.05 4.51
N GLU A 58 -7.46 9.35 4.97
CA GLU A 58 -7.72 9.66 6.36
C GLU A 58 -7.39 8.48 7.29
N ILE A 59 -7.84 7.27 6.94
CA ILE A 59 -7.51 6.05 7.69
C ILE A 59 -5.99 5.87 7.76
N LEU A 60 -5.27 6.00 6.65
CA LEU A 60 -3.82 5.82 6.59
C LEU A 60 -3.07 6.87 7.42
N THR A 61 -3.52 8.12 7.36
CA THR A 61 -2.95 9.20 8.16
C THR A 61 -3.12 8.92 9.65
N LEU A 62 -4.30 8.47 10.07
CA LEU A 62 -4.57 8.11 11.46
C LEU A 62 -3.75 6.90 11.92
N LEU A 63 -3.61 5.87 11.07
CA LEU A 63 -2.78 4.71 11.36
C LEU A 63 -1.31 5.08 11.55
N ASN A 64 -0.76 5.94 10.67
CA ASN A 64 0.62 6.45 10.83
C ASN A 64 0.77 7.26 12.12
N HIS A 65 -0.17 8.17 12.41
CA HIS A 65 -0.10 8.96 13.64
C HIS A 65 -0.15 8.08 14.90
N ILE A 66 -1.01 7.05 14.93
CA ILE A 66 -1.05 6.11 16.06
C ILE A 66 0.25 5.31 16.11
N ALA A 67 0.79 4.84 14.99
CA ALA A 67 2.03 4.06 14.96
C ALA A 67 3.24 4.85 15.50
N GLU A 68 3.34 6.14 15.17
CA GLU A 68 4.49 6.98 15.51
C GLU A 68 4.37 7.64 16.88
N TYR A 69 3.19 8.18 17.23
CA TYR A 69 3.04 9.13 18.35
C TYR A 69 2.17 8.64 19.50
N ASP A 70 1.52 7.47 19.42
CA ASP A 70 0.65 7.03 20.51
C ASP A 70 1.45 6.68 21.78
N PRO A 71 1.04 7.18 22.96
CA PRO A 71 1.72 6.85 24.21
C PRO A 71 1.61 5.36 24.59
N ASP A 72 0.58 4.66 24.11
CA ASP A 72 0.37 3.23 24.38
C ASP A 72 1.16 2.38 23.37
N GLU A 73 2.13 1.61 23.87
CA GLU A 73 2.98 0.73 23.05
C GLU A 73 2.18 -0.37 22.33
N ILE A 74 1.11 -0.87 22.94
CA ILE A 74 0.25 -1.89 22.32
C ILE A 74 -0.46 -1.27 21.12
N LEU A 75 -0.98 -0.05 21.25
CA LEU A 75 -1.64 0.65 20.14
C LEU A 75 -0.67 0.98 19.01
N ARG A 76 0.56 1.43 19.31
CA ARG A 76 1.59 1.65 18.29
C ARG A 76 1.86 0.37 17.49
N ARG A 77 2.10 -0.74 18.19
CA ARG A 77 2.36 -2.04 17.57
C ARG A 77 1.18 -2.51 16.70
N GLU A 78 -0.04 -2.38 17.22
CA GLU A 78 -1.24 -2.79 16.49
C GLU A 78 -1.54 -1.89 15.28
N ALA A 79 -1.20 -0.61 15.34
CA ALA A 79 -1.29 0.30 14.21
C ALA A 79 -0.32 -0.09 13.09
N VAL A 80 0.93 -0.47 13.42
CA VAL A 80 1.90 -0.97 12.43
C VAL A 80 1.38 -2.23 11.74
N ILE A 81 0.87 -3.20 12.50
CA ILE A 81 0.31 -4.45 11.93
C ILE A 81 -0.91 -4.15 11.04
N THR A 82 -1.79 -3.25 11.49
CA THR A 82 -2.94 -2.80 10.69
C THR A 82 -2.49 -2.13 9.39
N MET A 83 -1.50 -1.26 9.47
CA MET A 83 -0.95 -0.56 8.32
C MET A 83 -0.38 -1.54 7.29
N GLU A 84 0.38 -2.54 7.72
CA GLU A 84 0.90 -3.60 6.83
C GLU A 84 -0.23 -4.39 6.16
N ALA A 85 -1.28 -4.75 6.90
CA ALA A 85 -2.44 -5.46 6.35
C ALA A 85 -3.17 -4.62 5.29
N VAL A 86 -3.40 -3.33 5.58
CA VAL A 86 -4.05 -2.38 4.66
C VAL A 86 -3.19 -2.18 3.41
N LYS A 87 -1.88 -1.95 3.55
CA LYS A 87 -0.93 -1.84 2.42
C LYS A 87 -0.90 -3.11 1.57
N LYS A 88 -0.95 -4.28 2.20
CA LYS A 88 -1.01 -5.58 1.49
C LYS A 88 -2.31 -5.72 0.70
N ALA A 89 -3.44 -5.33 1.27
CA ALA A 89 -4.74 -5.34 0.58
C ALA A 89 -4.76 -4.41 -0.63
N LEU A 90 -4.10 -3.26 -0.53
CA LEU A 90 -4.00 -2.24 -1.59
C LEU A 90 -3.08 -2.64 -2.74
N GLY A 91 -2.21 -3.64 -2.52
CA GLY A 91 -1.34 -4.24 -3.53
C GLY A 91 -0.32 -3.26 -4.12
N PHE A 92 0.93 -3.31 -3.68
CA PHE A 92 2.11 -2.59 -4.22
C PHE A 92 2.01 -1.05 -4.43
N LYS A 93 0.85 -0.43 -4.23
CA LYS A 93 0.57 0.98 -4.54
C LYS A 93 0.93 1.95 -3.43
N PHE A 94 1.42 1.49 -2.29
CA PHE A 94 1.94 2.41 -1.27
C PHE A 94 3.41 2.69 -1.53
N SER A 95 3.67 3.87 -2.10
CA SER A 95 4.91 4.59 -1.78
C SER A 95 4.92 4.91 -0.28
N GLU A 96 6.09 4.86 0.34
CA GLU A 96 6.27 5.27 1.74
C GLU A 96 5.92 6.75 1.96
N VAL A 97 5.90 7.54 0.88
CA VAL A 97 5.56 8.96 0.85
C VAL A 97 4.16 9.15 0.23
N ILE A 98 3.25 9.80 0.98
CA ILE A 98 1.94 10.25 0.50
C ILE A 98 2.02 11.75 0.20
N PRO A 99 2.12 12.19 -1.07
CA PRO A 99 2.17 13.60 -1.38
C PRO A 99 0.85 14.31 -1.08
N THR A 100 0.95 15.59 -0.72
CA THR A 100 -0.19 16.47 -0.52
C THR A 100 -0.25 17.55 -1.59
N CYS A 101 -1.46 17.94 -1.97
CA CYS A 101 -1.71 19.06 -2.86
C CYS A 101 -1.15 20.36 -2.25
N THR A 102 -0.25 21.04 -2.94
CA THR A 102 0.32 22.33 -2.49
C THR A 102 -0.72 23.46 -2.45
N ASN A 103 -1.86 23.28 -3.13
CA ASN A 103 -2.93 24.26 -3.16
C ASN A 103 -3.94 24.10 -2.00
N CYS A 104 -4.33 22.87 -1.65
CA CYS A 104 -5.42 22.63 -0.68
C CYS A 104 -5.06 21.68 0.47
N GLY A 105 -3.80 21.23 0.55
CA GLY A 105 -3.29 20.35 1.60
C GLY A 105 -3.83 18.93 1.60
N ASN A 106 -4.76 18.59 0.69
CA ASN A 106 -5.33 17.24 0.64
C ASN A 106 -4.34 16.24 0.02
N PRO A 107 -4.32 14.98 0.47
CA PRO A 107 -3.52 13.92 -0.14
C PRO A 107 -3.85 13.75 -1.63
N ILE A 108 -2.81 13.53 -2.44
CA ILE A 108 -2.92 13.32 -3.89
C ILE A 108 -2.23 12.03 -4.32
N ASP A 109 -2.64 11.49 -5.47
CA ASP A 109 -1.98 10.38 -6.15
C ASP A 109 -1.29 10.93 -7.41
N VAL A 110 0.01 10.70 -7.56
CA VAL A 110 0.79 11.22 -8.71
C VAL A 110 0.50 10.49 -10.02
N GLY A 111 -0.30 9.42 -9.97
CA GLY A 111 -0.93 8.81 -11.14
C GLY A 111 -2.10 9.60 -11.70
N TRP A 112 -2.57 10.64 -11.01
CA TRP A 112 -3.63 11.52 -11.48
C TRP A 112 -3.06 12.79 -12.14
N ASP A 113 -3.87 13.41 -13.01
CA ASP A 113 -3.51 14.67 -13.66
C ASP A 113 -3.87 15.91 -12.79
N TYR A 114 -4.94 15.79 -12.01
CA TYR A 114 -5.51 16.88 -11.21
C TYR A 114 -5.82 16.42 -9.79
N CYS A 115 -5.71 17.34 -8.83
CA CYS A 115 -6.18 17.13 -7.47
C CYS A 115 -7.71 16.97 -7.46
N VAL A 116 -8.21 15.85 -6.97
CA VAL A 116 -9.65 15.58 -6.91
C VAL A 116 -10.43 16.53 -6.01
N ASN A 117 -9.76 17.18 -5.05
CA ASN A 117 -10.42 18.08 -4.11
C ASN A 117 -10.51 19.52 -4.63
N CYS A 118 -9.45 20.07 -5.23
CA CYS A 118 -9.45 21.48 -5.67
C CYS A 118 -9.22 21.69 -7.17
N GLY A 119 -9.00 20.63 -7.95
CA GLY A 119 -8.78 20.70 -9.39
C GLY A 119 -7.39 21.20 -9.81
N ALA A 120 -6.50 21.51 -8.87
CA ALA A 120 -5.15 21.95 -9.18
C ALA A 120 -4.36 20.86 -9.94
N GLU A 121 -3.64 21.26 -10.98
CA GLU A 121 -2.81 20.36 -11.79
C GLU A 121 -1.63 19.83 -10.99
N ILE A 122 -1.51 18.51 -10.89
CA ILE A 122 -0.50 17.84 -10.08
C ILE A 122 0.90 18.03 -10.67
N ASP A 123 1.02 17.97 -12.00
CA ASP A 123 2.32 18.08 -12.68
C ASP A 123 3.00 19.46 -12.49
N LYS A 124 2.20 20.50 -12.21
CA LYS A 124 2.65 21.86 -11.93
C LYS A 124 3.02 22.09 -10.47
N MET A 125 2.78 21.13 -9.58
CA MET A 125 3.18 21.22 -8.18
C MET A 125 4.64 20.84 -8.03
N GLU A 126 5.34 21.43 -7.08
CA GLU A 126 6.65 20.97 -6.61
C GLU A 126 6.41 19.97 -5.48
N LEU A 127 6.66 18.69 -5.76
CA LEU A 127 6.52 17.59 -4.79
C LEU A 127 7.91 17.09 -4.44
N GLU A 128 8.33 17.34 -3.22
CA GLU A 128 9.61 16.88 -2.68
C GLU A 128 9.65 15.35 -2.59
N ASP A 129 10.83 14.76 -2.81
CA ASP A 129 11.09 13.32 -2.75
C ASP A 129 10.29 12.43 -3.73
N ILE A 130 9.64 13.02 -4.74
CA ILE A 130 8.95 12.27 -5.79
C ILE A 130 9.68 12.34 -7.12
N LYS A 131 10.03 11.17 -7.66
CA LYS A 131 10.72 11.05 -8.94
C LYS A 131 9.79 11.36 -10.12
N ARG A 132 10.39 11.76 -11.23
CA ARG A 132 9.72 11.95 -12.53
C ARG A 132 10.07 10.81 -13.49
N CYS A 133 9.10 10.44 -14.33
CA CYS A 133 9.27 9.46 -15.38
C CYS A 133 10.31 9.95 -16.40
N PRO A 134 11.36 9.17 -16.74
CA PRO A 134 12.37 9.62 -17.70
C PRO A 134 11.81 9.81 -19.12
N ASN A 135 10.71 9.14 -19.46
CA ASN A 135 10.10 9.23 -20.79
C ASN A 135 9.06 10.36 -20.96
N CYS A 136 8.15 10.55 -20.01
CA CYS A 136 7.06 11.53 -20.14
C CYS A 136 7.10 12.65 -19.10
N ASN A 137 8.14 12.71 -18.27
CA ASN A 137 8.41 13.70 -17.24
C ASN A 137 7.34 13.87 -16.13
N LYS A 138 6.22 13.14 -16.17
CA LYS A 138 5.23 13.12 -15.09
C LYS A 138 5.75 12.42 -13.83
N TYR A 139 5.25 12.82 -12.67
CA TYR A 139 5.56 12.19 -11.40
C TYR A 139 5.24 10.68 -11.37
N ILE A 140 6.10 9.92 -10.70
CA ILE A 140 6.00 8.46 -10.56
C ILE A 140 6.30 8.04 -9.13
N PHE A 141 5.63 6.99 -8.67
CA PHE A 141 6.05 6.33 -7.45
C PHE A 141 7.19 5.36 -7.73
N GLU A 142 8.10 5.25 -6.75
CA GLU A 142 9.21 4.33 -6.83
C GLU A 142 8.75 2.89 -7.07
N THR A 143 7.66 2.46 -6.42
CA THR A 143 7.15 1.08 -6.53
C THR A 143 6.59 0.71 -7.91
N TRP A 144 6.41 1.68 -8.82
CA TRP A 144 5.84 1.41 -10.13
C TRP A 144 6.80 0.61 -11.03
N LYS A 145 6.31 -0.52 -11.56
CA LYS A 145 7.00 -1.27 -12.63
C LYS A 145 6.90 -0.57 -13.99
N PHE A 146 5.74 0.03 -14.26
CA PHE A 146 5.44 0.76 -15.48
C PHE A 146 4.87 2.13 -15.14
N CYS A 147 5.22 3.14 -15.93
CA CYS A 147 4.64 4.46 -15.79
C CYS A 147 3.13 4.40 -16.08
N ALA A 148 2.31 4.84 -15.12
CA ALA A 148 0.85 4.86 -15.28
C ALA A 148 0.41 5.71 -16.50
N HIS A 149 1.18 6.77 -16.79
CA HIS A 149 0.90 7.78 -17.80
C HIS A 149 1.32 7.39 -19.22
N CYS A 150 2.53 6.86 -19.40
CA CYS A 150 3.08 6.57 -20.74
C CYS A 150 3.48 5.11 -20.97
N LYS A 151 3.25 4.23 -19.99
CA LYS A 151 3.59 2.80 -20.02
C LYS A 151 5.08 2.47 -20.14
N TYR A 152 5.96 3.47 -20.05
CA TYR A 152 7.41 3.25 -20.00
C TYR A 152 7.77 2.31 -18.84
N LYS A 153 8.63 1.33 -19.11
CA LYS A 153 9.10 0.36 -18.11
C LYS A 153 10.07 1.06 -17.16
N LEU A 154 9.66 1.24 -15.91
CA LEU A 154 10.41 1.98 -14.89
C LEU A 154 11.41 1.09 -14.14
N ARG A 155 11.09 -0.20 -13.99
CA ARG A 155 11.95 -1.18 -13.32
C ARG A 155 11.98 -2.48 -14.09
N GLU A 156 13.13 -3.13 -14.07
CA GLU A 156 13.23 -4.53 -14.49
C GLU A 156 12.71 -5.43 -13.37
N GLU A 157 12.15 -6.58 -13.74
CA GLU A 157 11.88 -7.60 -12.73
C GLU A 157 13.24 -8.08 -12.26
N GLU A 158 13.56 -7.86 -10.98
CA GLU A 158 14.66 -8.58 -10.36
C GLU A 158 14.30 -10.05 -10.45
N GLU A 159 14.88 -10.75 -11.41
CA GLU A 159 14.86 -12.20 -11.43
C GLU A 159 15.45 -12.64 -10.09
N VAL A 160 14.60 -13.17 -9.21
CA VAL A 160 15.07 -13.78 -7.97
C VAL A 160 15.81 -15.05 -8.38
N ILE A 161 17.11 -14.91 -8.67
CA ILE A 161 17.98 -16.03 -9.00
C ILE A 161 18.11 -16.89 -7.75
N THR A 162 17.25 -17.89 -7.66
CA THR A 162 17.31 -18.87 -6.59
C THR A 162 18.52 -19.76 -6.85
N ARG A 163 19.41 -19.89 -5.86
CA ARG A 163 20.63 -20.70 -5.97
C ARG A 163 20.48 -21.95 -5.13
N CYS A 164 20.96 -23.08 -5.65
CA CYS A 164 20.99 -24.32 -4.89
C CYS A 164 21.82 -24.11 -3.61
N PRO A 165 21.28 -24.44 -2.41
CA PRO A 165 22.01 -24.27 -1.15
C PRO A 165 23.34 -25.04 -1.13
N ARG A 166 23.39 -26.20 -1.81
CA ARG A 166 24.53 -27.11 -1.87
C ARG A 166 25.58 -26.69 -2.90
N CYS A 167 25.22 -26.55 -4.17
CA CYS A 167 26.19 -26.33 -5.26
C CYS A 167 26.23 -24.89 -5.80
N LYS A 168 25.43 -23.97 -5.25
CA LYS A 168 25.36 -22.52 -5.57
C LYS A 168 25.01 -22.15 -7.02
N ARG A 169 24.76 -23.14 -7.88
CA ARG A 169 24.26 -22.93 -9.24
C ARG A 169 22.83 -22.39 -9.21
N PRO A 170 22.47 -21.53 -10.18
CA PRO A 170 21.10 -21.06 -10.33
C PRO A 170 20.17 -22.26 -10.57
N VAL A 171 19.03 -22.24 -9.90
CA VAL A 171 17.98 -23.26 -9.97
C VAL A 171 16.63 -22.57 -10.02
N ASP A 172 15.68 -23.18 -10.71
CA ASP A 172 14.30 -22.71 -10.70
C ASP A 172 13.65 -22.99 -9.32
N PRO A 173 12.92 -22.04 -8.71
CA PRO A 173 12.19 -22.25 -7.47
C PRO A 173 11.13 -23.37 -7.52
N GLU A 174 10.60 -23.69 -8.71
CA GLU A 174 9.59 -24.73 -8.90
C GLU A 174 10.21 -26.14 -8.92
N TRP A 175 11.53 -26.26 -9.12
CA TRP A 175 12.22 -27.55 -9.14
C TRP A 175 12.25 -28.18 -7.75
N LEU A 176 11.94 -29.48 -7.69
CA LEU A 176 12.04 -30.28 -6.46
C LEU A 176 13.48 -30.76 -6.18
N VAL A 177 14.29 -30.86 -7.23
CA VAL A 177 15.66 -31.39 -7.17
C VAL A 177 16.57 -30.56 -8.06
N CYS A 178 17.74 -30.20 -7.56
CA CYS A 178 18.77 -29.53 -8.34
C CYS A 178 19.34 -30.48 -9.42
N PRO A 179 19.25 -30.16 -10.72
CA PRO A 179 19.71 -31.04 -11.79
C PRO A 179 21.23 -31.20 -11.84
N TYR A 180 21.96 -30.28 -11.20
CA TYR A 180 23.42 -30.27 -11.23
C TYR A 180 24.07 -31.09 -10.11
N CYS A 181 23.39 -31.29 -8.97
CA CYS A 181 23.98 -31.96 -7.81
C CYS A 181 23.04 -32.89 -7.03
N GLY A 182 21.79 -33.03 -7.48
CA GLY A 182 20.79 -33.92 -6.85
C GLY A 182 20.26 -33.44 -5.50
N TYR A 183 20.61 -32.23 -5.05
CA TYR A 183 20.08 -31.69 -3.78
C TYR A 183 18.57 -31.43 -3.88
N ARG A 184 17.79 -31.90 -2.90
CA ARG A 184 16.35 -31.64 -2.80
C ARG A 184 16.10 -30.19 -2.42
N LEU A 185 15.48 -29.44 -3.33
CA LEU A 185 15.14 -28.03 -3.15
C LEU A 185 13.83 -27.95 -2.36
N LYS A 186 13.75 -27.00 -1.42
CA LYS A 186 12.50 -26.69 -0.70
C LYS A 186 11.70 -25.72 -1.57
N ARG A 187 10.41 -26.00 -1.81
CA ARG A 187 9.52 -25.05 -2.47
C ARG A 187 9.46 -23.77 -1.65
N VAL A 188 9.77 -22.64 -2.28
CA VAL A 188 9.45 -21.32 -1.72
C VAL A 188 8.04 -21.02 -2.22
N ASN A 189 7.03 -21.20 -1.38
CA ASN A 189 5.67 -20.81 -1.75
C ASN A 189 5.64 -19.29 -1.95
N LYS A 190 5.20 -18.86 -3.12
CA LYS A 190 5.05 -17.47 -3.53
C LYS A 190 3.84 -16.82 -2.85
#